data_AF-A0A811S2Y9-F1
#
_entry.id   AF-A0A811S2Y9-F1
#
_cell.length_a   1.000
_cell.length_b   1.000
_cell.length_c   1.000
_cell.angle_alpha   90.00
_cell.angle_beta   90.00
_cell.angle_gamma   90.00
#
_symmetry.space_group_name_H-M   'P 1'
#
loop_
_entity.id
_entity.type
_entity.pdbx_description
1 polymer ?
#
loop_
_entity_poly.entity_id
_entity_poly.type
_entity_poly.pdbx_seq_one_letter_code
_entity_poly.pdbx_strand_id
1 'polypeptide(L)'
;MRTMARPSSSWKQSGYAAHGLILGFVLVLVLLYLMVSVQLSYSNPHVLVGIDSRNYLYEIAMNGGLLLYRLLLTRSFCAHTQRQLMLAQQQSAQLKRFLQDDKEAIKNAMPGAWNHHPPQRGGTDDFNNVARTKPICDTSFGKYICELAGDARARGGAAATVTLVPPRAPLREWTIKPYSRKYLDGLKAVTVRSVSIPEHAPPCTTRLNIPAMVIELGGLTGNYWHDFNDVLVPLFIGARRFNGDVHLLVVNLLPFWVDKYQSIFSQLSRHEIVDFDRDDGTVRCYPHVVVGYGSRKEFTIEPSLDATGGGYTMVDFTELLRRAYSLPRQRPIKLSDNPARRRPRMMILERTNSRRFINLHEVVAAAQAAGFMVTVAGRPRTNYDKFAREVNSFDVMLGVHGAGLTICVYLPTGAVLVQIVPYGRLEDIAGCK
;
A
#
# COMPACT_ATOMS: atom_id res chain seq x y z
N MET A 1 18.22 53.65 42.65
CA MET A 1 18.53 52.23 42.42
C MET A 1 17.61 51.67 41.34
N ARG A 2 18.11 51.44 40.13
CA ARG A 2 17.96 50.19 39.36
C ARG A 2 18.64 50.39 37.99
N THR A 3 19.55 49.46 37.75
CA THR A 3 20.57 49.41 36.70
C THR A 3 19.99 49.16 35.32
N MET A 4 20.56 49.85 34.32
CA MET A 4 20.48 49.46 32.91
C MET A 4 21.14 48.09 32.73
N ALA A 5 20.39 47.10 32.24
CA ALA A 5 20.94 45.85 31.72
C ALA A 5 21.03 45.96 30.19
N ARG A 6 22.26 45.95 29.66
CA ARG A 6 22.51 45.75 28.22
C ARG A 6 22.12 44.31 27.84
N PRO A 7 21.42 44.06 26.73
CA PRO A 7 21.36 42.72 26.17
C PRO A 7 22.71 42.34 25.59
N SER A 8 23.21 41.18 26.00
CA SER A 8 24.46 40.56 25.56
C SER A 8 24.37 40.14 24.09
N SER A 9 25.47 40.37 23.38
CA SER A 9 25.66 40.01 21.98
C SER A 9 25.69 38.48 21.80
N SER A 10 24.62 37.90 21.25
CA SER A 10 24.56 36.50 20.83
C SER A 10 23.87 36.32 19.48
N TRP A 11 24.19 37.17 18.50
CA TRP A 11 23.71 37.05 17.11
C TRP A 11 24.76 36.55 16.13
N LYS A 12 25.95 36.14 16.59
CA LYS A 12 27.01 35.60 15.72
C LYS A 12 26.99 34.07 15.53
N GLN A 13 26.12 33.33 16.23
CA GLN A 13 25.97 31.87 16.08
C GLN A 13 24.86 31.43 15.10
N SER A 14 23.99 32.35 14.66
CA SER A 14 22.92 32.06 13.69
C SER A 14 23.45 31.73 12.29
N GLY A 15 24.57 32.36 11.89
CA GLY A 15 25.23 32.11 10.60
C GLY A 15 25.67 30.65 10.45
N TYR A 16 26.50 30.13 11.35
CA TYR A 16 27.07 28.78 11.21
C TYR A 16 26.03 27.66 11.30
N ALA A 17 24.97 27.82 12.10
CA ALA A 17 23.87 26.86 12.16
C ALA A 17 23.04 26.85 10.86
N ALA A 18 22.74 28.02 10.30
CA ALA A 18 22.05 28.13 9.02
C ALA A 18 22.91 27.60 7.86
N HIS A 19 24.20 27.93 7.83
CA HIS A 19 25.13 27.44 6.81
C HIS A 19 25.34 25.93 6.94
N GLY A 20 25.42 25.38 8.16
CA GLY A 20 25.50 23.95 8.40
C GLY A 20 24.22 23.19 8.00
N LEU A 21 23.05 23.77 8.22
CA LEU A 21 21.77 23.24 7.74
C LEU A 21 21.68 23.25 6.21
N ILE A 22 22.10 24.35 5.58
CA ILE A 22 22.12 24.47 4.11
C ILE A 22 23.13 23.49 3.50
N LEU A 23 24.37 23.42 4.01
CA LEU A 23 25.38 22.46 3.56
C LEU A 23 24.94 21.02 3.77
N GLY A 24 24.37 20.70 4.94
CA GLY A 24 23.83 19.38 5.23
C GLY A 24 22.69 19.01 4.29
N PHE A 25 21.80 19.95 4.00
CA PHE A 25 20.68 19.75 3.09
C PHE A 25 21.13 19.59 1.63
N VAL A 26 22.09 20.41 1.19
CA VAL A 26 22.71 20.27 -0.14
C VAL A 26 23.44 18.93 -0.26
N LEU A 27 24.18 18.50 0.77
CA LEU A 27 24.83 17.20 0.78
C LEU A 27 23.81 16.06 0.70
N VAL A 28 22.71 16.14 1.46
CA VAL A 28 21.62 15.17 1.38
C VAL A 28 21.01 15.15 -0.03
N LEU A 29 20.82 16.29 -0.68
CA LEU A 29 20.28 16.35 -2.04
C LEU A 29 21.27 15.88 -3.11
N VAL A 30 22.57 16.08 -2.91
CA VAL A 30 23.61 15.53 -3.79
C VAL A 30 23.69 14.02 -3.63
N LEU A 31 23.69 13.51 -2.40
CA LEU A 31 23.61 12.08 -2.12
C LEU A 31 22.33 11.49 -2.70
N LEU A 32 21.20 12.17 -2.54
CA LEU A 32 19.93 11.79 -3.13
C LEU A 32 20.02 11.79 -4.67
N TYR A 33 20.63 12.79 -5.29
CA TYR A 33 20.82 12.83 -6.73
C TYR A 33 21.69 11.65 -7.19
N LEU A 34 22.78 11.34 -6.49
CA LEU A 34 23.62 10.19 -6.80
C LEU A 34 22.83 8.88 -6.63
N MET A 35 22.05 8.74 -5.56
CA MET A 35 21.23 7.56 -5.32
C MET A 35 20.14 7.38 -6.37
N VAL A 36 19.42 8.46 -6.69
CA VAL A 36 18.45 8.49 -7.78
C VAL A 36 19.16 8.14 -9.08
N SER A 37 20.34 8.71 -9.32
CA SER A 37 21.10 8.45 -10.54
C SER A 37 21.48 6.98 -10.67
N VAL A 38 21.92 6.37 -9.58
CA VAL A 38 22.20 4.94 -9.48
C VAL A 38 20.92 4.13 -9.75
N GLN A 39 19.81 4.45 -9.07
CA GLN A 39 18.53 3.75 -9.27
C GLN A 39 18.02 3.86 -10.72
N LEU A 40 18.14 5.04 -11.33
CA LEU A 40 17.78 5.30 -12.73
C LEU A 40 18.74 4.66 -13.74
N SER A 41 19.95 4.28 -13.30
CA SER A 41 20.92 3.54 -14.11
C SER A 41 20.67 2.03 -14.07
N TYR A 42 20.08 1.50 -12.99
CA TYR A 42 19.73 0.09 -12.88
C TYR A 42 18.45 -0.26 -13.66
N SER A 43 18.56 -1.30 -14.49
CA SER A 43 17.48 -1.75 -15.38
C SER A 43 16.57 -2.83 -14.79
N ASN A 44 16.80 -3.27 -13.54
CA ASN A 44 16.11 -4.42 -12.97
C ASN A 44 14.85 -4.00 -12.18
N PRO A 45 13.64 -4.38 -12.61
CA PRO A 45 12.39 -4.00 -11.95
C PRO A 45 12.17 -4.59 -10.55
N HIS A 46 13.06 -5.48 -10.08
CA HIS A 46 12.94 -6.17 -8.80
C HIS A 46 13.81 -5.61 -7.66
N VAL A 47 14.56 -4.53 -7.90
CA VAL A 47 15.46 -3.95 -6.89
C VAL A 47 14.96 -2.57 -6.46
N LEU A 48 14.42 -2.51 -5.25
CA LEU A 48 14.08 -1.26 -4.55
C LEU A 48 15.19 -0.99 -3.53
N VAL A 49 15.97 0.07 -3.74
CA VAL A 49 16.95 0.55 -2.77
C VAL A 49 16.31 1.65 -1.94
N GLY A 50 16.09 1.39 -0.65
CA GLY A 50 15.64 2.39 0.34
C GLY A 50 16.78 2.76 1.29
N ILE A 51 16.87 4.04 1.66
CA ILE A 51 17.76 4.51 2.73
C ILE A 51 16.96 5.45 3.64
N ASP A 52 16.96 5.16 4.94
CA ASP A 52 16.49 6.07 5.99
C ASP A 52 17.63 6.97 6.49
N SER A 53 17.23 8.13 7.02
CA SER A 53 18.00 9.15 7.73
C SER A 53 19.00 8.64 8.78
N ARG A 54 18.95 7.36 9.15
CA ARG A 54 19.93 6.69 10.04
C ARG A 54 21.05 5.92 9.31
N ASN A 55 21.24 6.11 8.01
CA ASN A 55 22.29 5.46 7.20
C ASN A 55 22.21 3.93 7.13
N TYR A 56 21.02 3.34 7.27
CA TYR A 56 20.84 1.92 6.95
C TYR A 56 20.48 1.79 5.47
N LEU A 57 21.40 1.22 4.69
CA LEU A 57 21.07 0.58 3.42
C LEU A 57 20.26 -0.67 3.76
N TYR A 58 18.99 -0.69 3.37
CA TYR A 58 18.23 -1.93 3.33
C TYR A 58 17.87 -2.25 1.89
N GLU A 59 18.45 -3.34 1.42
CA GLU A 59 18.11 -3.98 0.17
C GLU A 59 16.86 -4.81 0.43
N ILE A 60 15.72 -4.46 -0.19
CA ILE A 60 14.60 -5.41 -0.27
C ILE A 60 14.94 -6.35 -1.43
N ALA A 61 15.79 -7.34 -1.15
CA ALA A 61 16.03 -8.45 -2.05
C ALA A 61 14.81 -9.38 -2.01
N MET A 62 13.98 -9.35 -3.06
CA MET A 62 13.10 -10.49 -3.33
C MET A 62 13.98 -11.63 -3.85
N ASN A 63 14.42 -12.47 -2.92
CA ASN A 63 15.14 -13.74 -3.08
C ASN A 63 16.34 -13.76 -4.03
N GLY A 64 17.53 -13.73 -3.41
CA GLY A 64 18.74 -14.41 -3.92
C GLY A 64 19.78 -13.48 -4.54
N GLY A 65 20.88 -13.27 -3.81
CA GLY A 65 22.15 -12.79 -4.39
C GLY A 65 22.75 -11.59 -3.67
N LEU A 66 23.71 -11.88 -2.80
CA LEU A 66 24.60 -10.94 -2.12
C LEU A 66 25.39 -10.10 -3.14
N LEU A 67 25.40 -8.76 -3.05
CA LEU A 67 26.47 -7.94 -3.64
C LEU A 67 26.75 -6.66 -2.83
N LEU A 68 27.80 -6.71 -2.00
CA LEU A 68 28.37 -5.54 -1.32
C LEU A 68 29.01 -4.58 -2.33
N TYR A 69 28.64 -3.29 -2.29
CA TYR A 69 29.50 -2.22 -2.79
C TYR A 69 29.90 -1.24 -1.68
N ARG A 70 31.18 -1.33 -1.33
CA ARG A 70 31.90 -0.55 -0.33
C ARG A 70 32.39 0.74 -0.99
N LEU A 71 31.74 1.88 -0.74
CA LEU A 71 32.27 3.19 -1.15
C LEU A 71 33.08 3.79 0.01
N LEU A 72 34.40 3.66 -0.14
CA LEU A 72 35.43 4.28 0.68
C LEU A 72 35.46 5.80 0.43
N LEU A 73 35.20 6.59 1.45
CA LEU A 73 35.63 7.99 1.52
C LEU A 73 36.50 8.16 2.78
N THR A 74 37.82 8.10 2.58
CA THR A 74 38.88 8.50 3.53
C THR A 74 38.91 10.02 3.69
N ARG A 75 39.31 10.68 4.79
CA ARG A 75 40.07 10.37 6.02
C ARG A 75 39.63 11.39 7.09
N SER A 76 39.69 11.03 8.38
CA SER A 76 39.39 11.84 9.59
C SER A 76 37.99 11.72 10.22
N PHE A 77 37.44 10.50 10.30
CA PHE A 77 36.37 10.21 11.27
C PHE A 77 36.78 9.09 12.24
N CYS A 78 37.39 9.53 13.34
CA CYS A 78 37.46 8.99 14.70
C CYS A 78 37.63 7.47 14.91
N ALA A 79 38.76 7.10 15.53
CA ALA A 79 39.10 5.76 16.05
C ALA A 79 38.03 5.14 16.98
N HIS A 80 37.08 5.92 17.49
CA HIS A 80 35.94 5.45 18.29
C HIS A 80 34.97 4.59 17.46
N THR A 81 34.67 4.97 16.22
CA THR A 81 33.73 4.24 15.35
C THR A 81 34.34 2.91 14.87
N GLN A 82 35.65 2.87 14.67
CA GLN A 82 36.38 1.66 14.28
C GLN A 82 36.41 0.63 15.42
N ARG A 83 36.51 1.08 16.68
CA ARG A 83 36.44 0.23 17.87
C ARG A 83 35.03 -0.35 18.07
N GLN A 84 33.99 0.46 17.83
CA GLN A 84 32.59 0.00 17.88
C GLN A 84 32.24 -0.97 16.75
N LEU A 85 32.80 -0.77 15.55
CA LEU A 85 32.62 -1.70 14.43
C LEU A 85 33.30 -3.06 14.70
N MET A 86 34.49 -3.06 15.29
CA MET A 86 35.18 -4.30 15.70
C MET A 86 34.41 -5.04 16.80
N LEU A 87 33.85 -4.33 17.78
CA LEU A 87 32.99 -4.91 18.83
C LEU A 87 31.69 -5.48 18.26
N ALA A 88 31.04 -4.78 17.32
CA ALA A 88 29.83 -5.25 16.64
C ALA A 88 30.10 -6.46 15.74
N GLN A 89 31.26 -6.52 15.07
CA GLN A 89 31.68 -7.69 14.30
C GLN A 89 31.99 -8.90 15.21
N GLN A 90 32.57 -8.66 16.38
CA GLN A 90 32.85 -9.71 17.35
C GLN A 90 31.56 -10.27 17.98
N GLN A 91 30.58 -9.40 18.29
CA GLN A 91 29.25 -9.80 18.75
C GLN A 91 28.44 -10.53 17.65
N SER A 92 28.53 -10.09 16.39
CA SER A 92 27.91 -10.79 15.26
C SER A 92 28.52 -12.17 15.03
N ALA A 93 29.83 -12.32 15.19
CA ALA A 93 30.51 -13.62 15.10
C ALA A 93 30.11 -14.56 16.26
N GLN A 94 29.95 -14.02 17.48
CA GLN A 94 29.44 -14.79 18.63
C GLN A 94 27.98 -15.21 18.43
N LEU A 95 27.11 -14.32 17.93
CA LEU A 95 25.71 -14.63 17.66
C LEU A 95 25.55 -15.67 16.54
N LYS A 96 26.39 -15.60 15.50
CA LYS A 96 26.42 -16.60 14.43
C LYS A 96 26.88 -17.97 14.92
N ARG A 97 27.85 -18.03 15.83
CA ARG A 97 28.26 -19.29 16.47
C ARG A 97 27.13 -19.86 17.33
N PHE A 98 26.49 -19.02 18.15
CA PHE A 98 25.36 -19.43 18.98
C PHE A 98 24.18 -19.99 18.16
N LEU A 99 23.81 -19.32 17.08
CA LEU A 99 22.75 -19.77 16.17
C LEU A 99 23.14 -21.04 15.39
N GLN A 100 24.43 -21.29 15.16
CA GLN A 100 24.90 -22.47 14.46
C GLN A 100 25.00 -23.68 15.41
N ASP A 101 25.37 -23.44 16.66
CA ASP A 101 25.32 -24.44 17.74
C ASP A 101 23.86 -24.86 18.04
N ASP A 102 22.92 -23.92 18.08
CA ASP A 102 21.47 -24.22 18.19
C ASP A 102 20.95 -24.99 16.98
N LYS A 103 21.43 -24.65 15.77
CA LYS A 103 20.98 -25.32 14.53
C LYS A 103 21.49 -26.76 14.46
N GLU A 104 22.71 -27.04 14.91
CA GLU A 104 23.24 -28.40 15.01
C GLU A 104 22.59 -29.18 16.17
N ALA A 105 22.28 -28.52 17.29
CA ALA A 105 21.51 -29.13 18.38
C ALA A 105 20.10 -29.55 17.94
N ILE A 106 19.41 -28.71 17.15
CA ILE A 106 18.08 -29.00 16.60
C ILE A 106 18.14 -30.12 15.54
N LYS A 107 19.20 -30.15 14.72
CA LYS A 107 19.39 -31.20 13.70
C LYS A 107 19.64 -32.58 14.31
N ASN A 108 20.41 -32.63 15.41
CA ASN A 108 20.70 -33.86 16.13
C ASN A 108 19.51 -34.36 16.96
N ALA A 109 18.56 -33.48 17.30
CA ALA A 109 17.34 -33.84 18.03
C ALA A 109 16.22 -34.44 17.16
N MET A 110 16.26 -34.30 15.82
CA MET A 110 15.16 -34.75 14.93
C MET A 110 15.64 -35.24 13.54
N PRO A 111 16.18 -36.47 13.42
CA PRO A 111 16.56 -37.04 12.13
C PRO A 111 15.33 -37.65 11.42
N GLY A 112 14.65 -36.87 10.56
CA GLY A 112 13.59 -37.41 9.69
C GLY A 112 12.67 -36.43 8.96
N ALA A 113 12.70 -35.13 9.29
CA ALA A 113 11.67 -34.17 8.84
C ALA A 113 11.83 -33.62 7.40
N TRP A 114 12.75 -34.14 6.57
CA TRP A 114 13.12 -33.50 5.29
C TRP A 114 12.81 -34.30 4.02
N ASN A 115 11.85 -35.23 4.04
CA ASN A 115 11.42 -35.92 2.83
C ASN A 115 9.90 -35.83 2.66
N HIS A 116 9.39 -34.83 1.94
CA HIS A 116 8.15 -34.96 1.14
C HIS A 116 8.09 -33.89 0.03
N HIS A 117 7.92 -34.35 -1.21
CA HIS A 117 7.59 -33.54 -2.39
C HIS A 117 6.11 -33.11 -2.38
N PRO A 118 5.73 -31.98 -3.01
CA PRO A 118 4.35 -31.50 -3.00
C PRO A 118 3.47 -32.30 -3.98
N PRO A 119 2.22 -32.63 -3.64
CA PRO A 119 1.30 -33.22 -4.59
C PRO A 119 0.63 -32.13 -5.45
N GLN A 120 0.65 -32.33 -6.76
CA GLN A 120 -0.34 -31.73 -7.65
C GLN A 120 -1.72 -32.35 -7.37
N ARG A 121 -2.77 -31.53 -7.25
CA ARG A 121 -4.13 -31.92 -7.64
C ARG A 121 -5.11 -30.74 -7.62
N GLY A 122 -5.82 -30.56 -8.73
CA GLY A 122 -7.17 -30.02 -8.71
C GLY A 122 -8.11 -31.02 -8.03
N GLY A 123 -9.15 -30.51 -7.37
CA GLY A 123 -10.12 -31.32 -6.65
C GLY A 123 -11.49 -30.65 -6.65
N THR A 124 -12.47 -31.38 -7.16
CA THR A 124 -13.90 -31.16 -6.98
C THR A 124 -14.26 -31.30 -5.50
N ASP A 125 -14.97 -30.31 -4.94
CA ASP A 125 -15.33 -30.29 -3.53
C ASP A 125 -16.27 -31.45 -3.15
N ASP A 126 -15.86 -32.19 -2.11
CA ASP A 126 -16.57 -33.31 -1.50
C ASP A 126 -17.57 -32.78 -0.46
N PHE A 127 -18.87 -32.76 -0.82
CA PHE A 127 -19.95 -32.18 -0.02
C PHE A 127 -20.32 -32.95 1.28
N ASN A 128 -19.57 -33.97 1.68
CA ASN A 128 -19.96 -34.88 2.77
C ASN A 128 -19.16 -34.77 4.08
N ASN A 129 -18.18 -33.86 4.21
CA ASN A 129 -17.41 -33.70 5.46
C ASN A 129 -17.63 -32.34 6.16
N VAL A 130 -18.68 -32.26 6.99
CA VAL A 130 -19.07 -31.06 7.78
C VAL A 130 -17.98 -30.60 8.77
N ALA A 131 -17.03 -31.47 9.13
CA ALA A 131 -15.98 -31.17 10.11
C ALA A 131 -14.81 -30.32 9.57
N ARG A 132 -14.72 -30.08 8.24
CA ARG A 132 -13.62 -29.32 7.61
C ARG A 132 -14.08 -28.16 6.70
N THR A 133 -15.34 -27.74 6.79
CA THR A 133 -15.84 -26.60 6.02
C THR A 133 -15.32 -25.27 6.60
N LYS A 134 -14.63 -24.48 5.77
CA LYS A 134 -14.23 -23.10 6.08
C LYS A 134 -15.47 -22.30 6.55
N PRO A 135 -15.37 -21.50 7.63
CA PRO A 135 -16.52 -20.71 8.08
C PRO A 135 -16.95 -19.73 6.98
N ILE A 136 -18.27 -19.50 6.86
CA ILE A 136 -18.84 -18.54 5.90
C ILE A 136 -18.23 -17.16 6.10
N CYS A 137 -18.11 -16.71 7.35
CA CYS A 137 -17.50 -15.44 7.72
C CYS A 137 -16.23 -15.69 8.54
N ASP A 138 -15.12 -15.12 8.11
CA ASP A 138 -13.92 -14.93 8.91
C ASP A 138 -13.93 -13.51 9.45
N THR A 139 -13.91 -13.36 10.77
CA THR A 139 -13.95 -12.07 11.45
C THR A 139 -12.65 -11.70 12.16
N SER A 140 -11.60 -12.52 11.99
CA SER A 140 -10.28 -12.30 12.58
C SER A 140 -9.63 -10.98 12.13
N PHE A 141 -8.59 -10.55 12.83
CA PHE A 141 -7.90 -9.31 12.47
C PHE A 141 -7.25 -9.43 11.08
N GLY A 142 -7.48 -8.44 10.20
CA GLY A 142 -7.01 -8.48 8.82
C GLY A 142 -7.75 -9.48 7.90
N LYS A 143 -8.73 -10.24 8.42
CA LYS A 143 -9.62 -11.08 7.62
C LYS A 143 -11.05 -10.78 8.07
N TYR A 144 -11.67 -9.81 7.41
CA TYR A 144 -13.06 -9.46 7.63
C TYR A 144 -13.81 -9.62 6.31
N ILE A 145 -14.24 -10.84 6.06
CA ILE A 145 -14.77 -11.30 4.79
C ILE A 145 -15.77 -12.42 5.05
N CYS A 146 -16.91 -12.37 4.36
CA CYS A 146 -17.78 -13.53 4.22
C CYS A 146 -17.80 -14.02 2.77
N GLU A 147 -17.65 -15.32 2.56
CA GLU A 147 -17.70 -15.96 1.25
C GLU A 147 -18.89 -16.93 1.21
N LEU A 148 -19.90 -16.61 0.39
CA LEU A 148 -21.15 -17.34 0.26
C LEU A 148 -21.22 -17.95 -1.13
N ALA A 149 -20.79 -19.21 -1.29
CA ALA A 149 -20.87 -19.95 -2.55
C ALA A 149 -22.14 -20.81 -2.60
N GLY A 150 -22.93 -20.72 -3.68
CA GLY A 150 -24.22 -21.39 -3.85
C GLY A 150 -25.36 -20.41 -4.15
N ASP A 151 -26.59 -20.74 -3.74
CA ASP A 151 -27.76 -19.84 -3.87
C ASP A 151 -27.66 -18.69 -2.85
N ALA A 152 -26.92 -17.65 -3.22
CA ALA A 152 -26.71 -16.47 -2.40
C ALA A 152 -27.63 -15.32 -2.86
N ARG A 153 -28.48 -14.84 -1.95
CA ARG A 153 -29.51 -13.83 -2.23
C ARG A 153 -29.19 -12.52 -1.53
N ALA A 154 -28.88 -11.49 -2.30
CA ALA A 154 -28.56 -10.16 -1.81
C ALA A 154 -29.80 -9.26 -1.94
N ARG A 155 -30.21 -8.64 -0.83
CA ARG A 155 -31.29 -7.66 -0.77
C ARG A 155 -30.73 -6.34 -0.23
N GLY A 156 -30.89 -5.27 -1.00
CA GLY A 156 -30.48 -3.92 -0.63
C GLY A 156 -31.47 -3.23 0.32
N GLY A 157 -31.35 -1.91 0.44
CA GLY A 157 -32.17 -1.07 1.30
C GLY A 157 -31.52 -0.73 2.65
N ALA A 158 -32.28 -0.08 3.52
CA ALA A 158 -31.79 0.40 4.83
C ALA A 158 -31.27 -0.74 5.75
N ALA A 159 -31.77 -1.96 5.56
CA ALA A 159 -31.36 -3.18 6.26
C ALA A 159 -30.84 -4.20 5.25
N ALA A 160 -29.69 -3.90 4.64
CA ALA A 160 -29.07 -4.74 3.62
C ALA A 160 -28.75 -6.14 4.17
N THR A 161 -29.10 -7.18 3.40
CA THR A 161 -28.86 -8.58 3.79
C THR A 161 -28.27 -9.41 2.65
N VAL A 162 -27.45 -10.40 3.01
CA VAL A 162 -26.99 -11.46 2.11
C VAL A 162 -27.28 -12.81 2.75
N THR A 163 -28.16 -13.59 2.11
CA THR A 163 -28.62 -14.88 2.63
C THR A 163 -28.10 -16.01 1.76
N LEU A 164 -27.35 -16.95 2.33
CA LEU A 164 -27.01 -18.21 1.67
C LEU A 164 -28.10 -19.25 1.95
N VAL A 165 -28.54 -19.96 0.91
CA VAL A 165 -29.52 -21.05 1.00
C VAL A 165 -28.86 -22.38 0.60
N PRO A 166 -28.04 -23.01 1.46
CA PRO A 166 -27.45 -24.30 1.13
C PRO A 166 -28.25 -25.44 1.77
N PRO A 167 -28.30 -26.62 1.13
CA PRO A 167 -28.84 -27.80 1.80
C PRO A 167 -27.95 -28.10 3.01
N ARG A 168 -28.52 -28.01 4.23
CA ARG A 168 -27.90 -28.38 5.52
C ARG A 168 -26.97 -27.36 6.21
N ALA A 169 -26.97 -26.07 5.87
CA ALA A 169 -26.26 -25.11 6.75
C ALA A 169 -27.01 -24.90 8.07
N PRO A 170 -26.29 -24.83 9.20
CA PRO A 170 -26.88 -24.35 10.45
C PRO A 170 -27.36 -22.89 10.28
N LEU A 171 -28.47 -22.55 10.94
CA LEU A 171 -28.91 -21.16 11.03
C LEU A 171 -27.84 -20.37 11.76
N ARG A 172 -27.22 -19.42 11.06
CA ARG A 172 -26.22 -18.52 11.60
C ARG A 172 -26.39 -17.15 10.98
N GLU A 173 -26.09 -16.14 11.76
CA GLU A 173 -26.19 -14.74 11.37
C GLU A 173 -24.95 -13.98 11.86
N TRP A 174 -24.48 -13.06 11.03
CA TRP A 174 -23.36 -12.17 11.29
C TRP A 174 -23.72 -10.76 10.86
N THR A 175 -23.29 -9.79 11.65
CA THR A 175 -23.37 -8.38 11.27
C THR A 175 -21.99 -7.91 10.83
N ILE A 176 -21.87 -7.55 9.56
CA ILE A 176 -20.60 -7.27 8.90
C ILE A 176 -20.58 -5.82 8.42
N LYS A 177 -19.59 -5.02 8.83
CA LYS A 177 -19.27 -3.73 8.19
C LYS A 177 -18.24 -3.96 7.07
N PRO A 178 -18.63 -3.98 5.77
CA PRO A 178 -17.74 -4.41 4.69
C PRO A 178 -16.71 -3.34 4.28
N TYR A 179 -15.93 -2.88 5.26
CA TYR A 179 -14.88 -1.87 5.17
C TYR A 179 -13.63 -2.36 5.92
N SER A 180 -12.42 -2.02 5.42
CA SER A 180 -11.16 -2.50 6.01
C SER A 180 -10.98 -2.13 7.48
N ARG A 181 -11.42 -0.94 7.88
CA ARG A 181 -11.43 -0.46 9.27
C ARG A 181 -12.83 -0.57 9.88
N LYS A 182 -13.37 -1.79 9.91
CA LYS A 182 -14.70 -2.13 10.43
C LYS A 182 -15.06 -1.55 11.82
N TYR A 183 -14.07 -1.20 12.63
CA TYR A 183 -14.25 -0.66 13.97
C TYR A 183 -14.63 0.84 13.97
N LEU A 184 -14.61 1.51 12.82
CA LEU A 184 -15.04 2.90 12.73
C LEU A 184 -16.56 3.03 12.95
N ASP A 185 -16.93 4.14 13.58
CA ASP A 185 -18.31 4.57 13.75
C ASP A 185 -18.88 5.11 12.44
N GLY A 186 -20.20 5.10 12.30
CA GLY A 186 -20.91 5.60 11.12
C GLY A 186 -20.89 4.69 9.89
N LEU A 187 -20.11 3.60 9.90
CA LEU A 187 -20.14 2.58 8.85
C LEU A 187 -21.46 1.80 8.87
N LYS A 188 -22.06 1.61 7.69
CA LYS A 188 -23.22 0.74 7.53
C LYS A 188 -22.82 -0.73 7.62
N ALA A 189 -23.67 -1.51 8.29
CA ALA A 189 -23.51 -2.95 8.40
C ALA A 189 -24.45 -3.68 7.44
N VAL A 190 -24.04 -4.88 7.05
CA VAL A 190 -24.77 -5.83 6.22
C VAL A 190 -24.97 -7.09 7.06
N THR A 191 -26.21 -7.57 7.11
CA THR A 191 -26.51 -8.84 7.78
C THR A 191 -26.23 -9.99 6.82
N VAL A 192 -25.29 -10.86 7.19
CA VAL A 192 -24.98 -12.09 6.47
C VAL A 192 -25.60 -13.24 7.23
N ARG A 193 -26.35 -14.11 6.55
CA ARG A 193 -26.96 -15.26 7.21
C ARG A 193 -27.01 -16.49 6.32
N SER A 194 -27.08 -17.66 6.95
CA SER A 194 -27.31 -18.94 6.28
C SER A 194 -28.62 -19.55 6.75
N VAL A 195 -29.47 -20.00 5.82
CA VAL A 195 -30.73 -20.70 6.13
C VAL A 195 -30.77 -22.05 5.42
N SER A 196 -31.24 -23.08 6.12
CA SER A 196 -31.39 -24.45 5.57
C SER A 196 -32.67 -24.65 4.76
N ILE A 197 -33.65 -23.75 4.91
CA ILE A 197 -35.00 -23.83 4.35
C ILE A 197 -35.17 -22.68 3.34
N PRO A 198 -35.35 -22.96 2.04
CA PRO A 198 -35.47 -21.93 1.00
C PRO A 198 -36.59 -20.91 1.22
N GLU A 199 -37.69 -21.30 1.87
CA GLU A 199 -38.82 -20.43 2.21
C GLU A 199 -38.46 -19.36 3.25
N HIS A 200 -37.39 -19.57 4.03
CA HIS A 200 -36.87 -18.58 4.98
C HIS A 200 -35.92 -17.56 4.34
N ALA A 201 -35.64 -17.70 3.04
CA ALA A 201 -34.91 -16.74 2.25
C ALA A 201 -35.86 -15.97 1.32
N PRO A 202 -35.64 -14.66 1.11
CA PRO A 202 -36.49 -13.89 0.23
C PRO A 202 -36.42 -14.46 -1.21
N PRO A 203 -37.53 -14.48 -1.97
CA PRO A 203 -37.54 -14.99 -3.33
C PRO A 203 -36.66 -14.11 -4.23
N CYS A 204 -36.02 -14.71 -5.23
CA CYS A 204 -35.23 -13.95 -6.20
C CYS A 204 -36.14 -13.08 -7.07
N THR A 205 -35.86 -11.78 -7.12
CA THR A 205 -36.43 -10.89 -8.13
C THR A 205 -35.66 -11.04 -9.44
N THR A 206 -34.33 -11.15 -9.34
CA THR A 206 -33.43 -11.29 -10.48
C THR A 206 -32.38 -12.36 -10.19
N ARG A 207 -32.10 -13.23 -11.15
CA ARG A 207 -31.00 -14.22 -11.08
C ARG A 207 -29.88 -13.81 -12.03
N LEU A 208 -28.67 -13.76 -11.52
CA LEU A 208 -27.47 -13.34 -12.25
C LEU A 208 -26.43 -14.47 -12.16
N ASN A 209 -25.86 -14.88 -13.29
CA ASN A 209 -24.84 -15.93 -13.35
C ASN A 209 -23.41 -15.36 -13.29
N ILE A 210 -23.19 -14.40 -12.38
CA ILE A 210 -21.90 -13.75 -12.13
C ILE A 210 -21.70 -13.67 -10.61
N PRO A 211 -20.47 -13.64 -10.09
CA PRO A 211 -20.23 -13.38 -8.67
C PRO A 211 -20.57 -11.92 -8.32
N ALA A 212 -20.81 -11.66 -7.05
CA ALA A 212 -20.97 -10.30 -6.52
C ALA A 212 -20.03 -10.02 -5.34
N MET A 213 -19.71 -8.75 -5.15
CA MET A 213 -18.99 -8.23 -4.00
C MET A 213 -19.78 -7.10 -3.36
N VAL A 214 -20.02 -7.20 -2.05
CA VAL A 214 -20.62 -6.15 -1.23
C VAL A 214 -19.50 -5.39 -0.53
N ILE A 215 -19.41 -4.08 -0.77
CA ILE A 215 -18.44 -3.18 -0.13
C ILE A 215 -19.15 -1.97 0.47
N GLU A 216 -18.55 -1.37 1.48
CA GLU A 216 -18.97 -0.09 2.03
C GLU A 216 -18.08 1.03 1.48
N LEU A 217 -18.70 2.15 1.09
CA LEU A 217 -17.99 3.43 0.89
C LEU A 217 -18.39 4.42 1.98
N GLY A 218 -17.42 5.05 2.64
CA GLY A 218 -17.69 5.84 3.83
C GLY A 218 -16.44 5.97 4.66
N GLY A 219 -16.53 5.77 5.97
CA GLY A 219 -15.37 5.72 6.87
C GLY A 219 -14.42 6.91 6.71
N LEU A 220 -13.22 6.65 6.17
CA LEU A 220 -12.17 7.64 5.96
C LEU A 220 -11.93 7.99 4.48
N THR A 221 -12.85 7.60 3.60
CA THR A 221 -12.83 7.98 2.18
C THR A 221 -12.82 9.50 2.00
N GLY A 222 -12.18 9.98 0.93
CA GLY A 222 -11.86 11.38 0.68
C GLY A 222 -10.42 11.76 1.04
N ASN A 223 -9.72 10.87 1.76
CA ASN A 223 -8.28 10.97 2.01
C ASN A 223 -7.54 9.97 1.13
N TYR A 224 -6.54 10.42 0.34
CA TYR A 224 -5.83 9.55 -0.61
C TYR A 224 -5.24 8.27 0.00
N TRP A 225 -4.73 8.31 1.23
CA TRP A 225 -4.23 7.09 1.85
C TRP A 225 -5.36 6.09 2.06
N HIS A 226 -6.46 6.53 2.66
CA HIS A 226 -7.61 5.68 2.99
C HIS A 226 -8.38 5.23 1.74
N ASP A 227 -8.52 6.11 0.75
CA ASP A 227 -9.11 5.77 -0.56
C ASP A 227 -8.44 4.51 -1.13
N PHE A 228 -7.11 4.46 -1.11
CA PHE A 228 -6.38 3.33 -1.66
C PHE A 228 -6.27 2.17 -0.69
N ASN A 229 -5.83 2.42 0.54
CA ASN A 229 -5.54 1.39 1.52
C ASN A 229 -6.78 0.65 1.99
N ASP A 230 -7.84 1.41 2.31
CA ASP A 230 -9.01 0.85 2.95
C ASP A 230 -10.03 0.32 1.92
N VAL A 231 -10.01 0.84 0.68
CA VAL A 231 -11.00 0.52 -0.36
C VAL A 231 -10.38 -0.02 -1.65
N LEU A 232 -9.61 0.77 -2.41
CA LEU A 232 -9.23 0.38 -3.78
C LEU A 232 -8.29 -0.83 -3.86
N VAL A 233 -7.30 -0.93 -2.97
CA VAL A 233 -6.37 -2.08 -2.93
C VAL A 233 -7.10 -3.37 -2.53
N PRO A 234 -7.87 -3.40 -1.43
CA PRO A 234 -8.62 -4.60 -1.09
C PRO A 234 -9.67 -4.96 -2.14
N LEU A 235 -10.37 -3.98 -2.71
CA LEU A 235 -11.30 -4.19 -3.82
C LEU A 235 -10.59 -4.77 -5.05
N PHE A 236 -9.38 -4.30 -5.37
CA PHE A 236 -8.57 -4.87 -6.44
C PHE A 236 -8.30 -6.36 -6.23
N ILE A 237 -7.81 -6.74 -5.05
CA ILE A 237 -7.52 -8.15 -4.75
C ILE A 237 -8.81 -8.99 -4.88
N GLY A 238 -9.90 -8.52 -4.28
CA GLY A 238 -11.16 -9.24 -4.29
C GLY A 238 -11.84 -9.32 -5.66
N ALA A 239 -11.79 -8.28 -6.48
CA ALA A 239 -12.44 -8.24 -7.78
C ALA A 239 -11.62 -8.99 -8.85
N ARG A 240 -10.28 -8.90 -8.80
CA ARG A 240 -9.42 -9.51 -9.82
C ARG A 240 -9.44 -11.04 -9.80
N ARG A 241 -9.77 -11.66 -8.67
CA ARG A 241 -10.01 -13.11 -8.59
C ARG A 241 -11.14 -13.60 -9.52
N PHE A 242 -12.00 -12.68 -9.95
CA PHE A 242 -13.09 -12.92 -10.90
C PHE A 242 -12.80 -12.37 -12.31
N ASN A 243 -11.55 -11.96 -12.59
CA ASN A 243 -11.12 -11.41 -13.88
C ASN A 243 -12.01 -10.27 -14.42
N GLY A 244 -12.50 -9.40 -13.52
CA GLY A 244 -13.38 -8.29 -13.87
C GLY A 244 -14.85 -8.67 -14.06
N ASP A 245 -15.23 -9.93 -13.90
CA ASP A 245 -16.61 -10.41 -14.02
C ASP A 245 -17.30 -10.45 -12.66
N VAL A 246 -17.50 -9.31 -12.02
CA VAL A 246 -18.05 -9.25 -10.67
C VAL A 246 -18.99 -8.07 -10.49
N HIS A 247 -20.18 -8.32 -9.97
CA HIS A 247 -21.14 -7.25 -9.67
C HIS A 247 -20.73 -6.54 -8.38
N LEU A 248 -20.51 -5.23 -8.41
CA LEU A 248 -20.19 -4.44 -7.23
C LEU A 248 -21.47 -3.87 -6.61
N LEU A 249 -21.83 -4.37 -5.43
CA LEU A 249 -22.95 -3.90 -4.62
C LEU A 249 -22.40 -2.98 -3.53
N VAL A 250 -22.71 -1.69 -3.61
CA VAL A 250 -22.09 -0.69 -2.74
C VAL A 250 -23.08 -0.18 -1.73
N VAL A 251 -22.80 -0.42 -0.45
CA VAL A 251 -23.50 0.20 0.67
C VAL A 251 -22.87 1.57 0.93
N ASN A 252 -23.70 2.55 1.28
CA ASN A 252 -23.31 3.94 1.50
C ASN A 252 -22.62 4.55 0.27
N LEU A 253 -23.19 4.34 -0.92
CA LEU A 253 -22.57 4.81 -2.17
C LEU A 253 -22.35 6.33 -2.14
N LEU A 254 -21.11 6.74 -2.43
CA LEU A 254 -20.68 8.13 -2.54
C LEU A 254 -20.46 8.50 -4.01
N PRO A 255 -21.44 9.11 -4.71
CA PRO A 255 -21.34 9.30 -6.17
C PRO A 255 -20.09 10.08 -6.59
N PHE A 256 -19.78 11.18 -5.90
CA PHE A 256 -18.59 11.99 -6.19
C PHE A 256 -17.28 11.21 -6.05
N TRP A 257 -17.23 10.21 -5.16
CA TRP A 257 -16.05 9.39 -4.93
C TRP A 257 -15.93 8.30 -6.00
N VAL A 258 -17.06 7.70 -6.39
CA VAL A 258 -17.12 6.76 -7.52
C VAL A 258 -16.71 7.46 -8.81
N ASP A 259 -17.23 8.66 -9.08
CA ASP A 259 -16.87 9.47 -10.26
C ASP A 259 -15.38 9.81 -10.28
N LYS A 260 -14.81 10.18 -9.12
CA LYS A 260 -13.37 10.45 -8.99
C LYS A 260 -12.50 9.26 -9.41
N TYR A 261 -12.94 8.03 -9.14
CA TYR A 261 -12.19 6.80 -9.39
C TYR A 261 -12.82 5.91 -10.47
N GLN A 262 -13.70 6.47 -11.31
CA GLN A 262 -14.46 5.73 -12.32
C GLN A 262 -13.55 4.92 -13.26
N SER A 263 -12.43 5.51 -13.67
CA SER A 263 -11.40 4.86 -14.49
C SER A 263 -10.85 3.59 -13.84
N ILE A 264 -10.70 3.56 -12.51
CA ILE A 264 -10.28 2.34 -11.77
C ILE A 264 -11.43 1.33 -11.73
N PHE A 265 -12.64 1.77 -11.38
CA PHE A 265 -13.80 0.88 -11.29
C PHE A 265 -14.09 0.15 -12.59
N SER A 266 -13.97 0.83 -13.74
CA SER A 266 -14.13 0.20 -15.06
C SER A 266 -13.10 -0.88 -15.38
N GLN A 267 -11.94 -0.88 -14.71
CA GLN A 267 -10.93 -1.96 -14.82
C GLN A 267 -11.16 -3.08 -13.80
N LEU A 268 -11.90 -2.81 -12.73
CA LEU A 268 -12.20 -3.76 -11.66
C LEU A 268 -13.45 -4.58 -11.96
N SER A 269 -14.43 -4.00 -12.64
CA SER A 269 -15.64 -4.69 -13.08
C SER A 269 -16.12 -4.18 -14.43
N ARG A 270 -16.63 -5.10 -15.25
CA ARG A 270 -17.35 -4.79 -16.50
C ARG A 270 -18.84 -4.49 -16.30
N HIS A 271 -19.34 -4.63 -15.07
CA HIS A 271 -20.74 -4.42 -14.72
C HIS A 271 -20.94 -3.05 -14.05
N GLU A 272 -22.14 -2.50 -14.18
CA GLU A 272 -22.49 -1.27 -13.46
C GLU A 272 -22.46 -1.49 -11.94
N ILE A 273 -22.07 -0.43 -11.22
CA ILE A 273 -22.10 -0.42 -9.76
C ILE A 273 -23.54 -0.22 -9.31
N VAL A 274 -24.00 -1.04 -8.37
CA VAL A 274 -25.33 -0.89 -7.77
C VAL A 274 -25.21 -0.10 -6.48
N ASP A 275 -25.97 0.99 -6.38
CA ASP A 275 -26.27 1.65 -5.11
C ASP A 275 -27.17 0.72 -4.29
N PHE A 276 -26.56 -0.06 -3.41
CA PHE A 276 -27.25 -1.12 -2.67
C PHE A 276 -28.19 -0.55 -1.61
N ASP A 277 -27.99 0.70 -1.17
CA ASP A 277 -28.93 1.37 -0.26
C ASP A 277 -30.24 1.73 -0.94
N ARG A 278 -30.20 2.07 -2.24
CA ARG A 278 -31.37 2.45 -3.04
C ARG A 278 -32.01 1.28 -3.78
N ASP A 279 -31.47 0.09 -3.59
CA ASP A 279 -31.87 -1.14 -4.25
C ASP A 279 -32.97 -1.89 -3.46
N ASP A 280 -33.87 -1.11 -2.83
CA ASP A 280 -34.96 -1.66 -2.03
C ASP A 280 -35.97 -2.41 -2.92
N GLY A 281 -36.56 -3.47 -2.37
CA GLY A 281 -37.51 -4.34 -3.08
C GLY A 281 -36.90 -5.31 -4.11
N THR A 282 -35.62 -5.18 -4.46
CA THR A 282 -34.96 -6.12 -5.38
C THR A 282 -34.09 -7.13 -4.63
N VAL A 283 -34.29 -8.41 -4.95
CA VAL A 283 -33.46 -9.52 -4.44
C VAL A 283 -32.67 -10.09 -5.62
N ARG A 284 -31.36 -9.81 -5.64
CA ARG A 284 -30.45 -10.35 -6.66
C ARG A 284 -29.84 -11.65 -6.14
N CYS A 285 -30.02 -12.71 -6.92
CA CYS A 285 -29.48 -14.02 -6.60
C CYS A 285 -28.27 -14.29 -7.47
N TYR A 286 -27.18 -14.70 -6.83
CA TYR A 286 -25.88 -14.94 -7.43
C TYR A 286 -25.39 -16.35 -7.06
N PRO A 287 -24.56 -16.98 -7.91
CA PRO A 287 -23.87 -18.23 -7.57
C PRO A 287 -22.79 -18.05 -6.50
N HIS A 288 -22.34 -16.82 -6.26
CA HIS A 288 -21.30 -16.51 -5.29
C HIS A 288 -21.38 -15.04 -4.86
N VAL A 289 -21.42 -14.78 -3.55
CA VAL A 289 -21.33 -13.42 -2.99
C VAL A 289 -20.20 -13.33 -1.99
N VAL A 290 -19.41 -12.27 -2.09
CA VAL A 290 -18.41 -11.89 -1.10
C VAL A 290 -18.91 -10.65 -0.36
N VAL A 291 -18.86 -10.64 0.96
CA VAL A 291 -19.20 -9.46 1.78
C VAL A 291 -17.96 -8.97 2.50
N GLY A 292 -17.50 -7.79 2.11
CA GLY A 292 -16.25 -7.21 2.59
C GLY A 292 -15.01 -7.84 1.97
N TYR A 293 -13.93 -7.08 1.93
CA TYR A 293 -12.60 -7.57 1.61
C TYR A 293 -11.63 -6.70 2.39
N GLY A 294 -11.38 -7.03 3.66
CA GLY A 294 -10.57 -6.18 4.53
C GLY A 294 -9.10 -6.09 4.11
N SER A 295 -8.46 -4.97 4.42
CA SER A 295 -7.01 -4.83 4.31
C SER A 295 -6.30 -5.79 5.27
N ARG A 296 -5.35 -6.56 4.73
CA ARG A 296 -4.55 -7.54 5.49
C ARG A 296 -3.24 -6.96 6.00
N LYS A 297 -2.77 -5.89 5.35
CA LYS A 297 -1.51 -5.20 5.63
C LYS A 297 -1.61 -3.79 5.06
N GLU A 298 -1.13 -2.80 5.82
CA GLU A 298 -1.23 -1.39 5.43
C GLU A 298 -0.47 -1.12 4.12
N PHE A 299 -1.20 -0.58 3.15
CA PHE A 299 -0.78 -0.05 1.85
C PHE A 299 0.22 -0.93 1.08
N THR A 300 -0.01 -2.23 1.15
CA THR A 300 0.77 -3.23 0.43
C THR A 300 -0.08 -4.46 0.15
N ILE A 301 0.36 -5.26 -0.81
CA ILE A 301 -0.27 -6.53 -1.13
C ILE A 301 0.79 -7.60 -0.89
N GLU A 302 0.48 -8.46 0.08
CA GLU A 302 1.31 -9.59 0.46
C GLU A 302 0.60 -10.87 -0.02
N PRO A 303 1.04 -11.49 -1.12
CA PRO A 303 0.37 -12.65 -1.70
C PRO A 303 0.15 -13.78 -0.70
N SER A 304 1.10 -13.99 0.22
CA SER A 304 1.04 -15.05 1.24
C SER A 304 -0.09 -14.84 2.26
N LEU A 305 -0.62 -13.63 2.41
CA LEU A 305 -1.75 -13.33 3.28
C LEU A 305 -3.10 -13.53 2.59
N ASP A 306 -3.12 -13.66 1.26
CA ASP A 306 -4.35 -13.86 0.49
C ASP A 306 -4.64 -15.35 0.25
N ALA A 307 -5.41 -15.93 1.17
CA ALA A 307 -5.87 -17.31 1.08
C ALA A 307 -6.86 -17.58 -0.08
N THR A 308 -7.29 -16.54 -0.84
CA THR A 308 -8.21 -16.71 -1.96
C THR A 308 -7.53 -17.05 -3.29
N GLY A 309 -6.18 -17.05 -3.32
CA GLY A 309 -5.41 -17.62 -4.42
C GLY A 309 -5.10 -16.67 -5.58
N GLY A 310 -5.26 -15.35 -5.41
CA GLY A 310 -4.99 -14.38 -6.49
C GLY A 310 -3.51 -14.15 -6.80
N GLY A 311 -2.61 -14.36 -5.83
CA GLY A 311 -1.17 -14.18 -6.00
C GLY A 311 -0.73 -12.74 -6.34
N TYR A 312 -1.64 -11.76 -6.21
CA TYR A 312 -1.41 -10.39 -6.65
C TYR A 312 -0.43 -9.64 -5.75
N THR A 313 0.23 -8.64 -6.34
CA THR A 313 1.20 -7.75 -5.69
C THR A 313 0.86 -6.29 -5.95
N MET A 314 1.57 -5.36 -5.29
CA MET A 314 1.46 -3.93 -5.62
C MET A 314 1.89 -3.61 -7.06
N VAL A 315 2.72 -4.44 -7.70
CA VAL A 315 3.07 -4.29 -9.11
C VAL A 315 1.84 -4.53 -9.98
N ASP A 316 1.04 -5.56 -9.67
CA ASP A 316 -0.20 -5.85 -10.41
C ASP A 316 -1.24 -4.75 -10.22
N PHE A 317 -1.34 -4.20 -9.00
CA PHE A 317 -2.23 -3.09 -8.71
C PHE A 317 -1.83 -1.82 -9.48
N THR A 318 -0.54 -1.45 -9.47
CA THR A 318 -0.06 -0.29 -10.23
C THR A 318 -0.24 -0.51 -11.73
N GLU A 319 -0.09 -1.72 -12.24
CA GLU A 319 -0.36 -2.05 -13.64
C GLU A 319 -1.85 -1.91 -14.00
N LEU A 320 -2.78 -2.22 -13.09
CA LEU A 320 -4.20 -1.88 -13.27
C LEU A 320 -4.42 -0.36 -13.33
N LEU A 321 -3.79 0.42 -12.43
CA LEU A 321 -3.87 1.88 -12.47
C LEU A 321 -3.32 2.45 -13.79
N ARG A 322 -2.25 1.86 -14.31
CA ARG A 322 -1.65 2.25 -15.58
C ARG A 322 -2.62 2.07 -16.74
N ARG A 323 -3.34 0.95 -16.78
CA ARG A 323 -4.41 0.72 -17.77
C ARG A 323 -5.57 1.69 -17.57
N ALA A 324 -6.07 1.81 -16.35
CA ALA A 324 -7.20 2.68 -15.98
C ALA A 324 -7.01 4.11 -16.50
N TYR A 325 -5.83 4.70 -16.28
CA TYR A 325 -5.55 6.08 -16.66
C TYR A 325 -4.79 6.22 -17.99
N SER A 326 -4.52 5.12 -18.71
CA SER A 326 -3.70 5.10 -19.92
C SER A 326 -2.35 5.80 -19.72
N LEU A 327 -1.62 5.41 -18.67
CA LEU A 327 -0.37 6.05 -18.27
C LEU A 327 0.76 5.74 -19.25
N PRO A 328 1.33 6.74 -19.94
CA PRO A 328 2.22 6.50 -21.08
C PRO A 328 3.62 6.03 -20.68
N ARG A 329 4.12 6.41 -19.50
CA ARG A 329 5.51 6.14 -19.10
C ARG A 329 5.58 4.92 -18.19
N GLN A 330 6.15 3.82 -18.70
CA GLN A 330 6.37 2.59 -17.92
C GLN A 330 7.54 2.70 -16.94
N ARG A 331 8.61 3.39 -17.36
CA ARG A 331 9.84 3.53 -16.57
C ARG A 331 10.30 4.98 -16.51
N PRO A 332 11.04 5.36 -15.45
CA PRO A 332 11.67 6.66 -15.41
C PRO A 332 12.76 6.75 -16.50
N ILE A 333 13.30 7.95 -16.70
CA ILE A 333 14.38 8.11 -17.68
C ILE A 333 15.61 7.31 -17.26
N LYS A 334 16.36 6.78 -18.24
CA LYS A 334 17.72 6.30 -18.02
C LYS A 334 18.68 7.47 -18.12
N LEU A 335 19.50 7.67 -17.11
CA LEU A 335 20.60 8.62 -17.18
C LEU A 335 21.71 7.99 -18.01
N SER A 336 21.72 8.29 -19.31
CA SER A 336 22.91 8.05 -20.14
C SER A 336 24.04 8.98 -19.71
N ASP A 337 25.29 8.65 -20.03
CA ASP A 337 26.50 9.44 -19.71
C ASP A 337 26.50 10.90 -20.20
N ASN A 338 25.45 11.34 -20.90
CA ASN A 338 25.24 12.74 -21.27
C ASN A 338 24.05 13.38 -20.50
N PRO A 339 24.26 13.85 -19.25
CA PRO A 339 23.25 14.53 -18.45
C PRO A 339 22.77 15.86 -19.06
N ALA A 340 23.45 16.40 -20.08
CA ALA A 340 23.00 17.61 -20.78
C ALA A 340 21.79 17.38 -21.70
N ARG A 341 21.52 16.13 -22.12
CA ARG A 341 20.43 15.82 -23.07
C ARG A 341 19.09 15.47 -22.42
N ARG A 342 19.06 14.91 -21.20
CA ARG A 342 17.83 14.54 -20.49
C ARG A 342 18.01 14.60 -18.97
N ARG A 343 17.49 15.67 -18.35
CA ARG A 343 17.49 15.83 -16.88
C ARG A 343 16.28 15.12 -16.26
N PRO A 344 16.42 14.44 -15.09
CA PRO A 344 15.28 13.83 -14.42
C PRO A 344 14.29 14.88 -13.93
N ARG A 345 13.00 14.61 -14.10
CA ARG A 345 11.93 15.49 -13.64
C ARG A 345 11.55 15.16 -12.21
N MET A 346 11.64 16.14 -11.33
CA MET A 346 11.23 16.02 -9.93
C MET A 346 9.94 16.81 -9.69
N MET A 347 8.92 16.14 -9.18
CA MET A 347 7.76 16.79 -8.59
C MET A 347 8.04 17.04 -7.10
N ILE A 348 7.83 18.25 -6.62
CA ILE A 348 7.78 18.57 -5.19
C ILE A 348 6.32 18.77 -4.81
N LEU A 349 5.78 17.87 -4.00
CA LEU A 349 4.40 17.93 -3.52
C LEU A 349 4.32 18.84 -2.30
N GLU A 350 3.81 20.05 -2.52
CA GLU A 350 3.62 21.07 -1.50
C GLU A 350 2.35 20.82 -0.67
N ARG A 351 2.49 21.02 0.64
CA ARG A 351 1.37 21.01 1.58
C ARG A 351 1.03 22.45 1.96
N THR A 352 -0.25 22.83 1.86
CA THR A 352 -0.71 24.20 2.13
C THR A 352 -1.21 24.42 3.55
N ASN A 353 -1.55 23.35 4.29
CA ASN A 353 -2.21 23.45 5.60
C ASN A 353 -1.23 23.15 6.75
N SER A 354 -0.78 21.90 6.87
CA SER A 354 0.10 21.43 7.95
C SER A 354 1.35 20.75 7.39
N ARG A 355 2.44 20.72 8.19
CA ARG A 355 3.72 20.10 7.82
C ARG A 355 4.25 20.64 6.48
N ARG A 356 4.30 21.96 6.36
CA ARG A 356 4.64 22.68 5.13
C ARG A 356 6.14 22.92 5.06
N PHE A 357 6.66 23.04 3.85
CA PHE A 357 7.99 23.60 3.64
C PHE A 357 7.93 25.10 3.92
N ILE A 358 8.64 25.56 4.95
CA ILE A 358 8.81 26.99 5.21
C ILE A 358 9.90 27.62 4.36
N ASN A 359 10.82 26.78 3.86
CA ASN A 359 11.99 27.11 3.06
C ASN A 359 11.89 26.48 1.65
N LEU A 360 10.68 26.44 1.08
CA LEU A 360 10.41 25.74 -0.19
C LEU A 360 11.28 26.26 -1.34
N HIS A 361 11.53 27.57 -1.37
CA HIS A 361 12.38 28.18 -2.38
C HIS A 361 13.82 27.64 -2.31
N GLU A 362 14.41 27.51 -1.12
CA GLU A 362 15.74 26.89 -0.98
C GLU A 362 15.72 25.40 -1.38
N VAL A 363 14.64 24.67 -1.07
CA VAL A 363 14.50 23.27 -1.48
C VAL A 363 14.48 23.13 -3.00
N VAL A 364 13.70 23.98 -3.69
CA VAL A 364 13.63 24.01 -5.16
C VAL A 364 14.99 24.35 -5.75
N ALA A 365 15.64 25.41 -5.25
CA ALA A 365 16.94 25.84 -5.75
C ALA A 365 18.01 24.75 -5.59
N ALA A 366 18.02 24.07 -4.45
CA ALA A 366 18.97 22.99 -4.21
C ALA A 366 18.70 21.76 -5.08
N ALA A 367 17.44 21.39 -5.32
CA ALA A 367 17.09 20.30 -6.25
C ALA A 367 17.46 20.64 -7.70
N GLN A 368 17.28 21.89 -8.13
CA GLN A 368 17.72 22.36 -9.44
C GLN A 368 19.25 22.35 -9.57
N ALA A 369 19.96 22.81 -8.54
CA ALA A 369 21.43 22.79 -8.49
C ALA A 369 21.98 21.35 -8.51
N ALA A 370 21.26 20.39 -7.93
CA ALA A 370 21.59 18.97 -8.02
C ALA A 370 21.37 18.38 -9.43
N GLY A 371 20.63 19.05 -10.32
CA GLY A 371 20.45 18.66 -11.71
C GLY A 371 19.02 18.26 -12.10
N PHE A 372 18.04 18.39 -11.20
CA PHE A 372 16.65 18.04 -11.48
C PHE A 372 15.90 19.15 -12.23
N MET A 373 14.98 18.75 -13.11
CA MET A 373 13.92 19.64 -13.61
C MET A 373 12.77 19.63 -12.61
N VAL A 374 12.68 20.68 -11.80
CA VAL A 374 11.75 20.74 -10.66
C VAL A 374 10.41 21.34 -11.06
N THR A 375 9.32 20.72 -10.63
CA THR A 375 7.96 21.28 -10.66
C THR A 375 7.35 21.19 -9.27
N VAL A 376 6.85 22.31 -8.76
CA VAL A 376 6.09 22.32 -7.50
C VAL A 376 4.62 22.05 -7.83
N ALA A 377 4.03 21.06 -7.17
CA ALA A 377 2.64 20.68 -7.34
C ALA A 377 1.92 20.69 -5.99
N GLY A 378 0.65 21.10 -5.99
CA GLY A 378 -0.21 21.05 -4.81
C GLY A 378 -1.19 19.89 -4.87
N ARG A 379 -2.28 20.00 -4.09
CA ARG A 379 -3.44 19.12 -4.26
C ARG A 379 -3.98 19.24 -5.70
N PRO A 380 -4.44 18.14 -6.31
CA PRO A 380 -5.04 18.19 -7.64
C PRO A 380 -6.23 19.16 -7.65
N ARG A 381 -6.24 20.05 -8.65
CA ARG A 381 -7.31 21.04 -8.88
C ARG A 381 -8.19 20.67 -10.10
N THR A 382 -7.89 19.54 -10.74
CA THR A 382 -8.38 19.18 -12.08
C THR A 382 -8.90 17.74 -12.11
N ASN A 383 -9.40 17.32 -13.29
CA ASN A 383 -9.80 15.94 -13.58
C ASN A 383 -8.68 14.95 -13.17
N TYR A 384 -9.07 13.92 -12.42
CA TYR A 384 -8.17 12.97 -11.79
C TYR A 384 -7.34 12.16 -12.82
N ASP A 385 -7.88 11.87 -13.99
CA ASP A 385 -7.14 11.21 -15.09
C ASP A 385 -5.97 12.07 -15.58
N LYS A 386 -6.20 13.38 -15.75
CA LYS A 386 -5.14 14.32 -16.16
C LYS A 386 -4.07 14.41 -15.09
N PHE A 387 -4.48 14.45 -13.83
CA PHE A 387 -3.56 14.47 -12.71
C PHE A 387 -2.72 13.19 -12.62
N ALA A 388 -3.30 12.00 -12.80
CA ALA A 388 -2.56 10.75 -12.81
C ALA A 388 -1.49 10.73 -13.94
N ARG A 389 -1.85 11.20 -15.15
CA ARG A 389 -0.89 11.35 -16.26
C ARG A 389 0.19 12.38 -16.00
N GLU A 390 -0.14 13.48 -15.33
CA GLU A 390 0.83 14.49 -14.91
C GLU A 390 1.84 13.90 -13.93
N VAL A 391 1.38 13.20 -12.87
CA VAL A 391 2.26 12.51 -11.93
C VAL A 391 3.14 11.48 -12.65
N ASN A 392 2.57 10.71 -13.58
CA ASN A 392 3.32 9.73 -14.38
C ASN A 392 4.42 10.35 -15.25
N SER A 393 4.40 11.68 -15.46
CA SER A 393 5.43 12.39 -16.23
C SER A 393 6.74 12.63 -15.45
N PHE A 394 6.77 12.37 -14.15
CA PHE A 394 7.93 12.59 -13.27
C PHE A 394 8.76 11.33 -13.02
N ASP A 395 10.05 11.52 -12.75
CA ASP A 395 11.01 10.46 -12.39
C ASP A 395 11.24 10.38 -10.88
N VAL A 396 11.03 11.51 -10.19
CA VAL A 396 11.17 11.64 -8.74
C VAL A 396 10.00 12.41 -8.17
N MET A 397 9.51 12.00 -7.01
CA MET A 397 8.55 12.75 -6.20
C MET A 397 9.17 13.04 -4.83
N LEU A 398 9.20 14.30 -4.43
CA LEU A 398 9.61 14.75 -3.10
C LEU A 398 8.41 15.30 -2.36
N GLY A 399 8.23 14.93 -1.10
CA GLY A 399 7.21 15.57 -0.28
C GLY A 399 7.33 15.21 1.19
N VAL A 400 6.59 15.94 2.02
CA VAL A 400 6.52 15.67 3.46
C VAL A 400 5.53 14.53 3.73
N HIS A 401 5.92 13.60 4.61
CA HIS A 401 5.15 12.41 4.97
C HIS A 401 3.66 12.71 5.22
N GLY A 402 2.80 11.88 4.64
CA GLY A 402 1.37 11.83 4.86
C GLY A 402 0.60 11.43 3.62
N ALA A 403 -0.73 11.34 3.76
CA ALA A 403 -1.63 10.77 2.76
C ALA A 403 -1.51 11.33 1.33
N GLY A 404 -1.13 12.61 1.18
CA GLY A 404 -0.95 13.20 -0.14
C GLY A 404 0.09 12.47 -1.00
N LEU A 405 1.10 11.84 -0.38
CA LEU A 405 2.15 11.12 -1.12
C LEU A 405 1.70 9.78 -1.69
N THR A 406 0.51 9.28 -1.31
CA THR A 406 -0.07 8.05 -1.88
C THR A 406 -0.22 8.11 -3.40
N ILE A 407 -0.30 9.31 -3.97
CA ILE A 407 -0.33 9.52 -5.44
C ILE A 407 0.94 9.01 -6.15
N CYS A 408 2.00 8.66 -5.41
CA CYS A 408 3.21 8.04 -5.95
C CYS A 408 2.92 6.75 -6.74
N VAL A 409 1.78 6.09 -6.52
CA VAL A 409 1.32 4.92 -7.29
C VAL A 409 1.16 5.18 -8.79
N TYR A 410 1.08 6.44 -9.21
CA TYR A 410 1.03 6.82 -10.63
C TYR A 410 2.39 7.08 -11.25
N LEU A 411 3.46 7.13 -10.46
CA LEU A 411 4.81 7.25 -11.00
C LEU A 411 5.16 6.03 -11.88
N PRO A 412 6.08 6.18 -12.83
CA PRO A 412 6.62 5.04 -13.56
C PRO A 412 7.24 4.01 -12.60
N THR A 413 7.18 2.73 -12.95
CA THR A 413 7.81 1.67 -12.15
C THR A 413 9.33 1.90 -12.11
N GLY A 414 9.89 1.97 -10.89
CA GLY A 414 11.30 2.29 -10.64
C GLY A 414 11.59 3.78 -10.43
N ALA A 415 10.60 4.66 -10.53
CA ALA A 415 10.73 6.05 -10.09
C ALA A 415 10.97 6.16 -8.58
N VAL A 416 11.51 7.29 -8.14
CA VAL A 416 11.94 7.48 -6.74
C VAL A 416 10.93 8.34 -5.97
N LEU A 417 10.46 7.84 -4.82
CA LEU A 417 9.74 8.65 -3.83
C LEU A 417 10.70 9.05 -2.71
N VAL A 418 10.81 10.34 -2.47
CA VAL A 418 11.60 10.94 -1.41
C VAL A 418 10.63 11.52 -0.39
N GLN A 419 10.57 10.87 0.76
CA GLN A 419 9.68 11.27 1.84
C GLN A 419 10.46 11.96 2.94
N ILE A 420 10.09 13.20 3.24
CA ILE A 420 10.59 13.92 4.41
C ILE A 420 9.67 13.60 5.57
N VAL A 421 10.20 12.88 6.56
CA VAL A 421 9.48 12.55 7.79
C VAL A 421 9.71 13.68 8.79
N PRO A 422 8.66 14.43 9.19
CA PRO A 422 8.82 15.46 10.20
C PRO A 422 9.27 14.87 11.53
N TYR A 423 10.15 15.59 12.22
CA TYR A 423 10.53 15.27 13.59
C TYR A 423 9.30 15.35 14.50
N GLY A 424 9.03 14.29 15.28
CA GLY A 424 7.90 14.26 16.21
C GLY A 424 7.13 12.95 16.26
N ARG A 425 7.81 11.79 16.35
CA ARG A 425 7.18 10.47 16.56
C ARG A 425 6.33 9.98 15.38
N LEU A 426 6.70 10.35 14.16
CA LEU A 426 6.06 9.89 12.93
C LEU A 426 6.83 8.76 12.23
N GLU A 427 7.97 8.34 12.78
CA GLU A 427 8.89 7.37 12.17
C GLU A 427 8.21 6.00 11.98
N ASP A 428 7.47 5.53 13.00
CA ASP A 428 6.72 4.27 12.94
C ASP A 428 5.64 4.27 11.84
N ILE A 429 4.94 5.39 11.66
CA ILE A 429 3.86 5.56 10.69
C ILE A 429 4.45 5.77 9.27
N ALA A 430 5.66 6.32 9.19
CA ALA A 430 6.40 6.49 7.95
C ALA A 430 7.11 5.20 7.47
N GLY A 431 7.11 4.14 8.28
CA GLY A 431 7.81 2.90 7.95
C GLY A 431 9.34 3.00 8.10
N CYS A 432 9.84 4.00 8.83
CA CYS A 432 11.24 4.13 9.20
C CYS A 432 11.46 3.32 10.49
N LYS A 433 11.81 2.03 10.36
CA LYS A 433 12.18 1.17 11.48
C LYS A 433 13.61 0.68 11.36
#